data_AF-A0A970AGC2-F1
#
_entry.id   AF-A0A970AGC2-F1
#
_cell.length_a   1.000
_cell.length_b   1.000
_cell.length_c   1.000
_cell.angle_alpha   90.00
_cell.angle_beta   90.00
_cell.angle_gamma   90.00
#
_symmetry.space_group_name_H-M   'P 1'
#
loop_
_entity.id
_entity.type
_entity.pdbx_description
1 polymer ?
#
loop_
_entity_poly.entity_id
_entity_poly.type
_entity_poly.pdbx_seq_one_letter_code
_entity_poly.pdbx_strand_id
1 'polypeptide(L)'
;MTGLDNRDSNSRDLNKNSNYKELEVLRQEIDELDRQILKLFEARMAKVTEVAQYKKINKLAIMDKEREQKVLARIGQLTNPHLKEHAQLLFQTIMDLSKKVQAGHLAKTDKVIGFQGLAGSFSEQAVREYFGDRVATSCFTGFEDVCKALEDWKIDYGVLPLENSFTGGITEIYDLLTAYDFYIVGEKIVKVDHNLLVNQGTGLEAIREVISHPQAFLQCSNYLRLHPEWELISCSNTAVSAKMLGESANSRRAVIASKRAAELYGLHILAEGIHNAADNSTRFIIIGPQLQVTPASNKVSLMVGIAHEPGSLYRTLSHFANQGLNMLKIESRPSKAKNWEYIFYIEFAGNLETDAVQKAIENIKKESIFFKLLGNYCGDTC
;
A
#
# COMPACT_ATOMS: atom_id res chain seq x y z
N MET A 1 -37.19 -11.57 69.71
CA MET A 1 -37.41 -11.94 68.30
C MET A 1 -38.26 -10.84 67.66
N THR A 2 -37.65 -9.69 67.36
CA THR A 2 -37.06 -9.34 66.04
C THR A 2 -38.11 -9.31 64.94
N GLY A 3 -38.84 -8.19 64.88
CA GLY A 3 -39.65 -7.78 63.74
C GLY A 3 -39.18 -6.42 63.25
N LEU A 4 -38.07 -6.39 62.52
CA LEU A 4 -37.52 -5.24 61.80
C LEU A 4 -36.57 -5.81 60.73
N ASP A 5 -37.08 -6.11 59.53
CA ASP A 5 -36.31 -6.11 58.27
C ASP A 5 -37.20 -6.55 57.10
N ASN A 6 -37.99 -5.62 56.55
CA ASN A 6 -38.64 -5.86 55.25
C ASN A 6 -38.97 -4.58 54.47
N ARG A 7 -38.29 -3.46 54.75
CA ARG A 7 -38.50 -2.19 54.03
C ARG A 7 -37.35 -1.80 53.08
N ASP A 8 -36.18 -2.44 53.19
CA ASP A 8 -34.98 -2.07 52.42
C ASP A 8 -34.78 -2.87 51.11
N SER A 9 -35.47 -3.99 50.92
CA SER A 9 -35.44 -4.76 49.66
C SER A 9 -36.32 -4.12 48.57
N ASN A 10 -37.49 -3.62 48.93
CA ASN A 10 -38.46 -3.07 47.98
C ASN A 10 -38.03 -1.71 47.40
N SER A 11 -37.28 -0.89 48.15
CA SER A 11 -36.81 0.42 47.66
C SER A 11 -35.65 0.31 46.66
N ARG A 12 -34.80 -0.72 46.77
CA ARG A 12 -33.66 -0.95 45.85
C ARG A 12 -34.10 -1.48 44.48
N ASP A 13 -35.14 -2.31 44.43
CA ASP A 13 -35.67 -2.83 43.17
C ASP A 13 -36.53 -1.80 42.41
N LEU A 14 -37.27 -0.94 43.12
CA LEU A 14 -37.96 0.21 42.52
C LEU A 14 -36.99 1.23 41.92
N ASN A 15 -35.85 1.49 42.57
CA ASN A 15 -34.84 2.44 42.10
C ASN A 15 -34.05 1.89 40.88
N LYS A 16 -33.80 0.57 40.84
CA LYS A 16 -33.26 -0.09 39.63
C LYS A 16 -34.23 0.01 38.46
N ASN A 17 -35.52 -0.32 38.66
CA ASN A 17 -36.53 -0.24 37.59
C ASN A 17 -36.77 1.19 37.08
N SER A 18 -36.63 2.22 37.93
CA SER A 18 -36.68 3.62 37.52
C SER A 18 -35.48 4.02 36.67
N ASN A 19 -34.25 3.66 37.10
CA ASN A 19 -33.03 3.90 36.32
C ASN A 19 -33.03 3.16 34.97
N TYR A 20 -33.58 1.95 34.90
CA TYR A 20 -33.75 1.24 33.62
C TYR A 20 -34.72 1.96 32.67
N LYS A 21 -35.80 2.55 33.20
CA LYS A 21 -36.72 3.37 32.39
C LYS A 21 -36.09 4.66 31.91
N GLU A 22 -35.34 5.36 32.76
CA GLU A 22 -34.63 6.58 32.37
C GLU A 22 -33.56 6.31 31.31
N LEU A 23 -32.83 5.19 31.43
CA LEU A 23 -31.88 4.76 30.42
C LEU A 23 -32.56 4.44 29.08
N GLU A 24 -33.71 3.78 29.09
CA GLU A 24 -34.46 3.48 27.87
C GLU A 24 -35.02 4.74 27.19
N VAL A 25 -35.43 5.75 27.96
CA VAL A 25 -35.80 7.06 27.40
C VAL A 25 -34.61 7.72 26.72
N LEU A 26 -33.43 7.75 27.36
CA LEU A 26 -32.22 8.28 26.75
C LEU A 26 -31.82 7.52 25.47
N ARG A 27 -32.00 6.20 25.44
CA ARG A 27 -31.75 5.39 24.23
C ARG A 27 -32.71 5.76 23.09
N GLN A 28 -33.99 5.95 23.39
CA GLN A 28 -34.97 6.37 22.38
C GLN A 28 -34.66 7.77 21.83
N GLU A 29 -34.19 8.69 22.68
CA GLU A 29 -33.74 10.01 22.23
C GLU A 29 -32.49 9.90 21.33
N ILE A 30 -31.55 9.01 21.65
CA ILE A 30 -30.39 8.72 20.80
C ILE A 30 -30.82 8.13 19.46
N ASP A 31 -31.73 7.14 19.44
CA ASP A 31 -32.22 6.53 18.20
C ASP A 31 -32.86 7.57 17.27
N GLU A 32 -33.56 8.55 17.83
CA GLU A 32 -34.15 9.63 17.05
C GLU A 32 -33.10 10.62 16.53
N LEU A 33 -32.05 10.91 17.30
CA LEU A 33 -30.89 11.68 16.81
C LEU A 33 -30.16 10.94 15.69
N ASP A 34 -29.98 9.63 15.81
CA ASP A 34 -29.32 8.80 14.80
C ASP A 34 -30.08 8.81 13.47
N ARG A 35 -31.41 8.77 13.51
CA ARG A 35 -32.25 8.95 12.30
C ARG A 35 -32.04 10.31 11.63
N GLN A 36 -31.91 11.37 12.43
CA GLN A 36 -31.66 12.71 11.89
C GLN A 36 -30.25 12.81 11.27
N ILE A 37 -29.25 12.21 11.92
CA ILE A 37 -27.88 12.12 11.40
C ILE A 37 -27.89 11.38 10.06
N LEU A 38 -28.57 10.23 9.98
CA LEU A 38 -28.69 9.45 8.75
C LEU A 38 -29.32 10.27 7.63
N LYS A 39 -30.45 10.93 7.89
CA LYS A 39 -31.14 11.79 6.91
C LYS A 39 -30.25 12.93 6.41
N LEU A 40 -29.51 13.59 7.30
CA LEU A 40 -28.56 14.65 6.94
C LEU A 40 -27.37 14.12 6.16
N PHE A 41 -26.88 12.93 6.53
CA PHE A 41 -25.81 12.25 5.81
C PHE A 41 -26.22 11.91 4.37
N GLU A 42 -27.41 11.31 4.17
CA GLU A 42 -27.96 11.01 2.85
C GLU A 42 -28.13 12.27 1.98
N ALA A 43 -28.72 13.33 2.55
CA ALA A 43 -28.86 14.61 1.84
C ALA A 43 -27.50 15.20 1.45
N ARG A 44 -26.49 15.06 2.31
CA ARG A 44 -25.11 15.47 2.02
C ARG A 44 -24.50 14.61 0.90
N MET A 45 -24.71 13.29 0.90
CA MET A 45 -24.21 12.38 -0.14
C MET A 45 -24.83 12.67 -1.52
N ALA A 46 -26.11 13.06 -1.57
CA ALA A 46 -26.74 13.52 -2.80
C ALA A 46 -26.01 14.75 -3.38
N LYS A 47 -25.67 15.73 -2.54
CA LYS A 47 -24.88 16.90 -2.95
C LYS A 47 -23.45 16.56 -3.36
N VAL A 48 -22.83 15.60 -2.69
CA VAL A 48 -21.51 15.07 -3.08
C VAL A 48 -21.55 14.50 -4.50
N THR A 49 -22.65 13.84 -4.87
CA THR A 49 -22.86 13.28 -6.22
C THR A 49 -23.00 14.38 -7.28
N GLU A 50 -23.78 15.43 -7.00
CA GLU A 50 -23.87 16.62 -7.87
C GLU A 50 -22.49 17.27 -8.08
N VAL A 51 -21.70 17.42 -7.00
CA VAL A 51 -20.32 17.93 -7.08
C VAL A 51 -19.43 17.02 -7.91
N ALA A 52 -19.56 15.69 -7.78
CA ALA A 52 -18.81 14.73 -8.58
C ALA A 52 -19.08 14.91 -10.08
N GLN A 53 -20.36 15.03 -10.47
CA GLN A 53 -20.78 15.25 -11.85
C GLN A 53 -20.25 16.58 -12.39
N TYR A 54 -20.35 17.65 -11.60
CA TYR A 54 -19.80 18.95 -11.96
C TYR A 54 -18.28 18.89 -12.20
N LYS A 55 -17.54 18.24 -11.28
CA LYS A 55 -16.09 18.05 -11.43
C LYS A 55 -15.74 17.20 -12.64
N LYS A 56 -16.54 16.18 -12.96
CA LYS A 56 -16.37 15.33 -14.16
C LYS A 56 -16.48 16.13 -15.45
N ILE A 57 -17.52 16.96 -15.57
CA ILE A 57 -17.75 17.82 -16.76
C ILE A 57 -16.62 18.84 -16.92
N ASN A 58 -16.18 19.44 -15.81
CA ASN A 58 -15.19 20.52 -15.82
C ASN A 58 -13.73 20.04 -15.67
N LYS A 59 -13.48 18.72 -15.66
CA LYS A 59 -12.15 18.11 -15.46
C LYS A 59 -11.41 18.63 -14.21
N LEU A 60 -12.14 18.88 -13.13
CA LEU A 60 -11.59 19.37 -11.86
C LEU A 60 -11.16 18.21 -10.96
N ALA A 61 -10.11 18.42 -10.17
CA ALA A 61 -9.60 17.42 -9.24
C ALA A 61 -10.61 17.09 -8.12
N ILE A 62 -10.67 15.80 -7.73
CA ILE A 62 -11.52 15.32 -6.63
C ILE A 62 -11.07 15.92 -5.31
N MET A 63 -9.76 15.96 -5.07
CA MET A 63 -9.17 16.43 -3.83
C MET A 63 -8.96 17.95 -3.83
N ASP A 64 -9.30 18.58 -2.71
CA ASP A 64 -9.00 19.98 -2.39
C ASP A 64 -8.58 20.05 -0.91
N LYS A 65 -7.28 19.83 -0.67
CA LYS A 65 -6.69 19.75 0.69
C LYS A 65 -6.92 21.03 1.49
N GLU A 66 -6.85 22.20 0.83
CA GLU A 66 -7.15 23.47 1.49
C GLU A 66 -8.61 23.56 1.93
N ARG A 67 -9.55 23.12 1.08
CA ARG A 67 -10.96 23.10 1.42
C ARG A 67 -11.24 22.16 2.59
N GLU A 68 -10.64 20.98 2.61
CA GLU A 68 -10.77 20.01 3.71
C GLU A 68 -10.27 20.60 5.03
N GLN A 69 -9.06 21.17 5.04
CA GLN A 69 -8.51 21.84 6.22
C GLN A 69 -9.40 22.99 6.71
N LYS A 70 -9.92 23.81 5.78
CA LYS A 70 -10.87 24.89 6.11
C LYS A 70 -12.16 24.34 6.74
N VAL A 71 -12.67 23.20 6.28
CA VAL A 71 -13.86 22.57 6.88
C VAL A 71 -13.55 22.05 8.28
N LEU A 72 -12.46 21.31 8.49
CA LEU A 72 -12.10 20.74 9.79
C LEU A 72 -11.78 21.83 10.83
N ALA A 73 -11.12 22.91 10.41
CA ALA A 73 -10.89 24.07 11.26
C ALA A 73 -12.21 24.73 11.68
N ARG A 74 -13.15 24.91 10.74
CA ARG A 74 -14.48 25.46 11.02
C ARG A 74 -15.27 24.57 11.98
N ILE A 75 -15.29 23.26 11.77
CA ILE A 75 -15.97 22.31 12.66
C ILE A 75 -15.37 22.37 14.06
N GLY A 76 -14.04 22.43 14.16
CA GLY A 76 -13.35 22.54 15.44
C GLY A 76 -13.63 23.85 16.20
N GLN A 77 -14.05 24.92 15.53
CA GLN A 77 -14.47 26.18 16.15
C GLN A 77 -15.94 26.19 16.57
N LEU A 78 -16.80 25.48 15.85
CA LEU A 78 -18.26 25.47 16.08
C LEU A 78 -18.71 24.43 17.12
N THR A 79 -17.88 23.43 17.39
CA THR A 79 -18.20 22.35 18.32
C THR A 79 -17.79 22.68 19.76
N ASN A 80 -18.34 21.94 20.72
CA ASN A 80 -17.93 22.02 22.11
C ASN A 80 -16.42 21.70 22.23
N PRO A 81 -15.62 22.50 22.96
CA PRO A 81 -14.19 22.24 23.15
C PRO A 81 -13.84 20.82 23.58
N HIS A 82 -14.66 20.19 24.43
CA HIS A 82 -14.45 18.82 24.90
C HIS A 82 -14.71 17.75 23.84
N LEU A 83 -15.49 18.06 22.80
CA LEU A 83 -15.83 17.15 21.71
C LEU A 83 -15.10 17.48 20.40
N LYS A 84 -14.16 18.43 20.44
CA LYS A 84 -13.48 18.95 19.25
C LYS A 84 -12.81 17.88 18.41
N GLU A 85 -11.98 17.05 19.03
CA GLU A 85 -11.24 15.98 18.34
C GLU A 85 -12.19 14.93 17.76
N HIS A 86 -13.21 14.53 18.53
CA HIS A 86 -14.24 13.58 18.10
C HIS A 86 -15.04 14.10 16.90
N ALA A 87 -15.44 15.37 16.92
CA ALA A 87 -16.17 15.99 15.82
C ALA A 87 -15.29 16.11 14.56
N GLN A 88 -14.01 16.47 14.71
CA GLN A 88 -13.08 16.51 13.58
C GLN A 88 -12.88 15.13 12.96
N LEU A 89 -12.76 14.08 13.77
CA LEU A 89 -12.66 12.70 13.30
C LEU A 89 -13.92 12.24 12.55
N LEU A 90 -15.10 12.54 13.07
CA LEU A 90 -16.38 12.23 12.41
C LEU A 90 -16.45 12.91 11.03
N PHE A 91 -16.15 14.21 10.96
CA PHE A 91 -16.23 14.95 9.71
C PHE A 91 -15.14 14.55 8.71
N GLN A 92 -13.95 14.19 9.18
CA GLN A 92 -12.91 13.58 8.33
C GLN A 92 -13.43 12.27 7.71
N THR A 93 -14.01 11.39 8.53
CA THR A 93 -14.59 10.12 8.06
C THR A 93 -15.69 10.34 7.03
N ILE A 94 -16.60 11.30 7.27
CA ILE A 94 -17.66 11.67 6.31
C ILE A 94 -17.04 12.21 5.01
N MET A 95 -15.99 13.03 5.07
CA MET A 95 -15.30 13.54 3.89
C MET A 95 -14.61 12.42 3.11
N ASP A 96 -14.00 11.46 3.77
CA ASP A 96 -13.40 10.29 3.12
C ASP A 96 -14.46 9.41 2.45
N LEU A 97 -15.60 9.17 3.09
CA LEU A 97 -16.75 8.51 2.47
C LEU A 97 -17.27 9.29 1.25
N SER A 98 -17.27 10.63 1.32
CA SER A 98 -17.66 11.48 0.19
C SER A 98 -16.74 11.26 -1.00
N LYS A 99 -15.42 11.29 -0.76
CA LYS A 99 -14.42 11.03 -1.80
C LYS A 99 -14.62 9.66 -2.43
N LYS A 100 -14.95 8.62 -1.63
CA LYS A 100 -15.29 7.29 -2.16
C LYS A 100 -16.51 7.31 -3.08
N VAL A 101 -17.59 7.98 -2.70
CA VAL A 101 -18.79 8.11 -3.53
C VAL A 101 -18.49 8.88 -4.81
N GLN A 102 -17.71 9.97 -4.73
CA GLN A 102 -17.28 10.73 -5.91
C GLN A 102 -16.42 9.85 -6.83
N ALA A 103 -15.44 9.13 -6.28
CA ALA A 103 -14.59 8.19 -7.00
C ALA A 103 -15.41 7.07 -7.65
N GLY A 104 -16.47 6.57 -7.01
CA GLY A 104 -17.40 5.59 -7.58
C GLY A 104 -18.25 6.13 -8.74
N HIS A 105 -18.70 7.38 -8.69
CA HIS A 105 -19.42 8.04 -9.81
C HIS A 105 -18.47 8.49 -10.92
N LEU A 106 -17.21 8.73 -10.58
CA LEU A 106 -16.10 8.98 -11.48
C LEU A 106 -15.41 7.71 -11.93
N ALA A 107 -15.86 6.53 -11.47
CA ALA A 107 -15.22 5.24 -11.73
C ALA A 107 -15.05 5.11 -13.23
N LYS A 108 -13.80 5.32 -13.65
CA LYS A 108 -13.41 5.19 -15.03
C LYS A 108 -13.60 3.73 -15.38
N THR A 109 -14.12 3.46 -16.57
CA THR A 109 -14.06 2.13 -17.18
C THR A 109 -12.62 1.62 -17.24
N ASP A 110 -11.64 2.53 -17.23
CA ASP A 110 -10.21 2.23 -17.26
C ASP A 110 -9.51 2.69 -15.97
N LYS A 111 -9.03 1.72 -15.16
CA LYS A 111 -8.18 1.97 -14.00
C LYS A 111 -6.84 2.56 -14.44
N VAL A 112 -6.34 3.55 -13.71
CA VAL A 112 -5.01 4.14 -13.88
C VAL A 112 -4.07 3.60 -12.82
N ILE A 113 -3.03 2.90 -13.24
CA ILE A 113 -2.05 2.27 -12.34
C ILE A 113 -0.76 3.09 -12.35
N GLY A 114 -0.32 3.54 -11.17
CA GLY A 114 0.93 4.26 -11.01
C GLY A 114 2.08 3.35 -10.63
N PHE A 115 3.27 3.61 -11.16
CA PHE A 115 4.49 2.92 -10.74
C PHE A 115 5.71 3.84 -10.86
N GLN A 116 6.75 3.53 -10.09
CA GLN A 116 8.03 4.23 -10.16
C GLN A 116 8.87 3.66 -11.32
N GLY A 117 9.43 4.56 -12.12
CA GLY A 117 10.33 4.24 -13.22
C GLY A 117 9.83 4.73 -14.56
N LEU A 118 10.33 4.10 -15.63
CA LEU A 118 9.97 4.39 -17.02
C LEU A 118 9.22 3.19 -17.61
N ALA A 119 8.49 3.41 -18.70
CA ALA A 119 8.02 2.33 -19.55
C ALA A 119 9.21 1.45 -19.99
N GLY A 120 9.03 0.13 -19.93
CA GLY A 120 10.07 -0.89 -20.09
C GLY A 120 10.72 -1.35 -18.79
N SER A 121 10.43 -0.73 -17.64
CA SER A 121 10.96 -1.17 -16.35
C SER A 121 10.28 -2.44 -15.81
N PHE A 122 10.93 -3.11 -14.86
CA PHE A 122 10.33 -4.25 -14.15
C PHE A 122 9.06 -3.86 -13.37
N SER A 123 8.95 -2.60 -12.92
CA SER A 123 7.73 -2.08 -12.32
C SER A 123 6.56 -2.04 -13.31
N GLU A 124 6.80 -1.66 -14.57
CA GLU A 124 5.77 -1.72 -15.60
C GLU A 124 5.40 -3.18 -15.90
N GLN A 125 6.38 -4.08 -15.97
CA GLN A 125 6.13 -5.50 -16.16
C GLN A 125 5.21 -6.06 -15.07
N ALA A 126 5.45 -5.72 -13.79
CA ALA A 126 4.57 -6.12 -12.69
C ALA A 126 3.13 -5.60 -12.86
N VAL A 127 2.97 -4.35 -13.31
CA VAL A 127 1.65 -3.77 -13.61
C VAL A 127 0.93 -4.56 -14.69
N ARG A 128 1.61 -4.88 -15.79
CA ARG A 128 1.03 -5.59 -16.94
C ARG A 128 0.69 -7.04 -16.60
N GLU A 129 1.57 -7.74 -15.88
CA GLU A 129 1.33 -9.13 -15.46
C GLU A 129 0.18 -9.24 -14.44
N TYR A 130 0.00 -8.26 -13.56
CA TYR A 130 -1.06 -8.28 -12.56
C TYR A 130 -2.41 -7.78 -13.09
N PHE A 131 -2.42 -6.66 -13.82
CA PHE A 131 -3.66 -6.00 -14.27
C PHE A 131 -4.02 -6.29 -15.74
N GLY A 132 -3.12 -6.89 -16.51
CA GLY A 132 -3.26 -7.11 -17.95
C GLY A 132 -2.73 -5.95 -18.81
N ASP A 133 -2.56 -6.19 -20.10
CA ASP A 133 -1.88 -5.25 -21.01
C ASP A 133 -2.64 -3.97 -21.30
N ARG A 134 -3.97 -3.96 -21.16
CA ARG A 134 -4.83 -2.85 -21.60
C ARG A 134 -5.04 -1.75 -20.55
N VAL A 135 -4.38 -1.82 -19.40
CA VAL A 135 -4.56 -0.81 -18.36
C VAL A 135 -3.83 0.49 -18.66
N ALA A 136 -4.45 1.59 -18.25
CA ALA A 136 -3.81 2.90 -18.30
C ALA A 136 -2.73 2.96 -17.23
N THR A 137 -1.57 3.51 -17.57
CA THR A 137 -0.41 3.57 -16.67
C THR A 137 0.12 4.98 -16.52
N SER A 138 0.61 5.32 -15.32
CA SER A 138 1.30 6.58 -15.04
C SER A 138 2.68 6.29 -14.43
N CYS A 139 3.71 6.89 -15.03
CA CYS A 139 5.09 6.74 -14.59
C CYS A 139 5.47 7.87 -13.62
N PHE A 140 6.17 7.54 -12.56
CA PHE A 140 6.65 8.49 -11.55
C PHE A 140 8.16 8.35 -11.32
N THR A 141 8.79 9.42 -10.86
CA THR A 141 10.24 9.49 -10.63
C THR A 141 10.67 8.77 -9.36
N GLY A 142 10.03 9.04 -8.23
CA GLY A 142 10.30 8.41 -6.94
C GLY A 142 9.15 7.50 -6.47
N PHE A 143 9.43 6.66 -5.47
CA PHE A 143 8.40 5.83 -4.86
C PHE A 143 7.37 6.66 -4.08
N GLU A 144 7.81 7.72 -3.39
CA GLU A 144 6.91 8.63 -2.69
C GLU A 144 5.96 9.36 -3.65
N ASP A 145 6.38 9.66 -4.88
CA ASP A 145 5.52 10.30 -5.88
C ASP A 145 4.32 9.42 -6.26
N VAL A 146 4.51 8.08 -6.29
CA VAL A 146 3.42 7.11 -6.48
C VAL A 146 2.44 7.20 -5.30
N CYS A 147 2.95 7.21 -4.07
CA CYS A 147 2.13 7.35 -2.86
C CYS A 147 1.32 8.65 -2.84
N LYS A 148 1.95 9.79 -3.16
CA LYS A 148 1.29 11.10 -3.27
C LYS A 148 0.21 11.09 -4.35
N ALA A 149 0.50 10.50 -5.51
CA ALA A 149 -0.48 10.40 -6.59
C ALA A 149 -1.69 9.54 -6.20
N LEU A 150 -1.47 8.46 -5.43
CA LEU A 150 -2.54 7.63 -4.89
C LEU A 150 -3.37 8.38 -3.84
N GLU A 151 -2.72 9.11 -2.92
CA GLU A 151 -3.38 9.95 -1.91
C GLU A 151 -4.26 11.03 -2.56
N ASP A 152 -3.75 11.63 -3.64
CA ASP A 152 -4.43 12.67 -4.41
C ASP A 152 -5.50 12.12 -5.38
N TRP A 153 -5.73 10.80 -5.41
CA TRP A 153 -6.65 10.11 -6.33
C TRP A 153 -6.36 10.38 -7.82
N LYS A 154 -5.09 10.61 -8.17
CA LYS A 154 -4.63 10.74 -9.57
C LYS A 154 -4.47 9.37 -10.24
N ILE A 155 -4.20 8.35 -9.44
CA ILE A 155 -4.12 6.94 -9.82
C ILE A 155 -5.04 6.13 -8.90
N ASP A 156 -5.49 4.96 -9.37
CA ASP A 156 -6.38 4.07 -8.63
C ASP A 156 -5.59 3.07 -7.76
N TYR A 157 -4.42 2.65 -8.25
CA TYR A 157 -3.50 1.73 -7.55
C TYR A 157 -2.05 2.14 -7.81
N GLY A 158 -1.19 1.87 -6.84
CA GLY A 158 0.27 2.00 -6.96
C GLY A 158 0.94 0.62 -7.00
N VAL A 159 2.01 0.46 -7.77
CA VAL A 159 2.86 -0.74 -7.76
C VAL A 159 4.25 -0.37 -7.27
N LEU A 160 4.68 -1.01 -6.18
CA LEU A 160 5.95 -0.73 -5.50
C LEU A 160 6.77 -2.01 -5.29
N PRO A 161 8.09 -2.00 -5.54
CA PRO A 161 8.96 -3.16 -5.30
C PRO A 161 9.25 -3.31 -3.81
N LEU A 162 8.70 -4.34 -3.16
CA LEU A 162 8.85 -4.52 -1.71
C LEU A 162 10.19 -5.18 -1.34
N GLU A 163 10.59 -6.21 -2.08
CA GLU A 163 11.85 -6.90 -1.87
C GLU A 163 12.35 -7.58 -3.15
N ASN A 164 13.66 -7.80 -3.22
CA ASN A 164 14.30 -8.59 -4.25
C ASN A 164 14.99 -9.80 -3.60
N SER A 165 14.94 -10.96 -4.26
CA SER A 165 15.46 -12.22 -3.71
C SER A 165 16.98 -12.20 -3.43
N PHE A 166 17.73 -11.27 -4.03
CA PHE A 166 19.18 -11.14 -3.85
C PHE A 166 19.58 -9.96 -2.96
N THR A 167 18.87 -8.83 -3.06
CA THR A 167 19.23 -7.61 -2.30
C THR A 167 18.40 -7.42 -1.03
N GLY A 168 17.41 -8.27 -0.79
CA GLY A 168 16.50 -8.17 0.36
C GLY A 168 15.45 -7.07 0.21
N GLY A 169 14.92 -6.64 1.36
CA GLY A 169 13.84 -5.65 1.44
C GLY A 169 14.25 -4.24 1.03
N ILE A 170 13.40 -3.56 0.27
CA ILE A 170 13.62 -2.17 -0.13
C ILE A 170 13.16 -1.25 1.00
N THR A 171 14.14 -0.79 1.78
CA THR A 171 13.95 0.02 2.99
C THR A 171 12.97 1.19 2.80
N GLU A 172 13.09 1.94 1.71
CA GLU A 172 12.23 3.11 1.45
C GLU A 172 10.74 2.74 1.38
N ILE A 173 10.40 1.56 0.87
CA ILE A 173 9.01 1.11 0.75
C ILE A 173 8.39 0.84 2.12
N TYR A 174 9.14 0.24 3.06
CA TYR A 174 8.64 0.06 4.43
C TYR A 174 8.40 1.40 5.14
N ASP A 175 9.28 2.38 4.91
CA ASP A 175 9.10 3.71 5.47
C ASP A 175 7.84 4.38 4.89
N LEU A 176 7.58 4.22 3.58
CA LEU A 176 6.37 4.75 2.93
C LEU A 176 5.08 4.05 3.41
N LEU A 177 5.09 2.73 3.56
CA LEU A 177 3.95 1.98 4.11
C LEU A 177 3.63 2.38 5.56
N THR A 178 4.65 2.80 6.31
CA THR A 178 4.44 3.36 7.66
C THR A 178 3.77 4.73 7.55
N ALA A 179 4.28 5.61 6.68
CA ALA A 179 3.88 7.01 6.57
C ALA A 179 2.51 7.27 5.93
N TYR A 180 2.06 6.40 5.00
CA TYR A 180 0.81 6.58 4.26
C TYR A 180 -0.23 5.53 4.64
N ASP A 181 -1.51 5.92 4.74
CA ASP A 181 -2.62 5.03 5.10
C ASP A 181 -3.21 4.29 3.89
N PHE A 182 -2.36 3.49 3.24
CA PHE A 182 -2.75 2.60 2.15
C PHE A 182 -2.75 1.15 2.57
N TYR A 183 -3.46 0.34 1.77
CA TYR A 183 -3.55 -1.10 1.95
C TYR A 183 -2.90 -1.82 0.78
N ILE A 184 -2.15 -2.87 1.09
CA ILE A 184 -1.72 -3.87 0.14
C ILE A 184 -2.94 -4.70 -0.24
N VAL A 185 -3.30 -4.65 -1.52
CA VAL A 185 -4.47 -5.34 -2.10
C VAL A 185 -4.06 -6.51 -3.00
N GLY A 186 -2.76 -6.69 -3.21
CA GLY A 186 -2.21 -7.75 -4.05
C GLY A 186 -0.70 -7.74 -4.05
N GLU A 187 -0.12 -8.79 -4.62
CA GLU A 187 1.31 -8.87 -4.91
C GLU A 187 1.57 -9.51 -6.28
N LYS A 188 2.75 -9.26 -6.83
CA LYS A 188 3.24 -9.89 -8.05
C LYS A 188 4.75 -10.11 -7.97
N ILE A 189 5.20 -11.33 -8.23
CA ILE A 189 6.61 -11.68 -8.32
C ILE A 189 7.01 -11.64 -9.80
N VAL A 190 7.95 -10.76 -10.12
CA VAL A 190 8.49 -10.63 -11.48
C VAL A 190 9.91 -11.17 -11.51
N LYS A 191 10.17 -12.09 -12.44
CA LYS A 191 11.53 -12.57 -12.71
C LYS A 191 12.36 -11.46 -13.37
N VAL A 192 13.55 -11.25 -12.85
CA VAL A 192 14.46 -10.21 -13.31
C VAL A 192 15.38 -10.80 -14.38
N ASP A 193 14.86 -10.83 -15.60
CA ASP A 193 15.61 -11.29 -16.76
C ASP A 193 16.39 -10.12 -17.38
N HIS A 194 17.66 -9.99 -17.00
CA HIS A 194 18.58 -9.07 -17.68
C HIS A 194 19.03 -9.65 -19.03
N ASN A 195 18.92 -8.84 -20.07
CA ASN A 195 19.29 -9.18 -21.44
C ASN A 195 20.26 -8.14 -21.99
N LEU A 196 21.19 -8.58 -22.85
CA LEU A 196 22.07 -7.69 -23.60
C LEU A 196 21.32 -7.21 -24.85
N LEU A 197 21.04 -5.91 -24.93
CA LEU A 197 20.31 -5.31 -26.04
C LEU A 197 21.22 -4.40 -26.87
N VAL A 198 21.00 -4.42 -28.18
CA VAL A 198 21.73 -3.62 -29.17
C VAL A 198 20.77 -3.03 -30.20
N ASN A 199 21.24 -2.09 -31.01
CA ASN A 199 20.49 -1.66 -32.19
C ASN A 199 20.43 -2.77 -33.24
N GLN A 200 19.35 -2.78 -34.04
CA GLN A 200 19.15 -3.79 -35.10
C GLN A 200 20.39 -3.91 -36.02
N GLY A 201 20.79 -5.15 -36.32
CA GLY A 201 21.96 -5.43 -37.18
C GLY A 201 23.33 -5.21 -36.51
N THR A 202 23.38 -4.89 -35.22
CA THR A 202 24.64 -4.78 -34.48
C THR A 202 25.09 -6.16 -33.99
N GLY A 203 26.29 -6.59 -34.40
CA GLY A 203 26.95 -7.80 -33.91
C GLY A 203 27.75 -7.56 -32.64
N LEU A 204 28.13 -8.65 -31.97
CA LEU A 204 28.82 -8.62 -30.68
C LEU A 204 30.22 -7.99 -30.78
N GLU A 205 30.89 -8.18 -31.92
CA GLU A 205 32.21 -7.64 -32.26
C GLU A 205 32.26 -6.10 -32.38
N ALA A 206 31.11 -5.46 -32.59
CA ALA A 206 31.01 -4.01 -32.72
C ALA A 206 30.97 -3.29 -31.36
N ILE A 207 30.57 -3.99 -30.29
CA ILE A 207 30.34 -3.44 -28.96
C ILE A 207 31.66 -2.98 -28.34
N ARG A 208 31.65 -1.78 -27.76
CA ARG A 208 32.75 -1.19 -26.98
C ARG A 208 32.29 -0.69 -25.62
N GLU A 209 31.04 -0.26 -25.52
CA GLU A 209 30.45 0.31 -24.31
C GLU A 209 29.18 -0.45 -23.93
N VAL A 210 29.00 -0.76 -22.65
CA VAL A 210 27.76 -1.34 -22.09
C VAL A 210 27.18 -0.41 -21.05
N ILE A 211 25.93 0.00 -21.22
CA ILE A 211 25.25 0.98 -20.36
C ILE A 211 24.13 0.33 -19.55
N SER A 212 24.17 0.45 -18.22
CA SER A 212 23.10 -0.04 -17.35
C SER A 212 23.19 0.51 -15.92
N HIS A 213 22.26 0.10 -15.07
CA HIS A 213 22.30 0.39 -13.64
C HIS A 213 23.44 -0.37 -12.94
N PRO A 214 24.15 0.20 -11.96
CA PRO A 214 25.23 -0.49 -11.24
C PRO A 214 24.82 -1.87 -10.69
N GLN A 215 23.59 -1.98 -10.17
CA GLN A 215 23.06 -3.26 -9.68
C GLN A 215 22.93 -4.31 -10.79
N ALA A 216 22.57 -3.91 -12.01
CA ALA A 216 22.47 -4.83 -13.15
C ALA A 216 23.86 -5.33 -13.56
N PHE A 217 24.90 -4.48 -13.50
CA PHE A 217 26.28 -4.91 -13.74
C PHE A 217 26.76 -5.94 -12.71
N LEU A 218 26.48 -5.72 -11.42
CA LEU A 218 26.80 -6.69 -10.38
C LEU A 218 26.08 -8.03 -10.64
N GLN A 219 24.80 -7.97 -11.01
CA GLN A 219 23.97 -9.13 -11.31
C GLN A 219 24.36 -9.84 -12.62
N CYS A 220 25.07 -9.21 -13.55
CA CYS A 220 25.50 -9.81 -14.82
C CYS A 220 27.03 -9.98 -14.91
N SER A 221 27.73 -9.87 -13.78
CA SER A 221 29.19 -9.85 -13.74
C SER A 221 29.86 -11.09 -14.32
N ASN A 222 29.24 -12.28 -14.23
CA ASN A 222 29.78 -13.50 -14.82
C ASN A 222 29.87 -13.39 -16.35
N TYR A 223 28.82 -12.87 -16.99
CA TYR A 223 28.77 -12.66 -18.43
C TYR A 223 29.72 -11.54 -18.87
N LEU A 224 29.72 -10.42 -18.13
CA LEU A 224 30.57 -9.27 -18.45
C LEU A 224 32.07 -9.60 -18.37
N ARG A 225 32.49 -10.52 -17.49
CA ARG A 225 33.89 -10.98 -17.42
C ARG A 225 34.37 -11.70 -18.67
N LEU A 226 33.46 -12.23 -19.50
CA LEU A 226 33.80 -12.85 -20.79
C LEU A 226 34.19 -11.80 -21.85
N HIS A 227 33.90 -10.53 -21.59
CA HIS A 227 34.14 -9.40 -22.49
C HIS A 227 34.90 -8.27 -21.78
N PRO A 228 36.15 -8.50 -21.35
CA PRO A 228 36.94 -7.52 -20.59
C PRO A 228 37.25 -6.24 -21.39
N GLU A 229 37.07 -6.26 -22.71
CA GLU A 229 37.24 -5.12 -23.62
C GLU A 229 36.08 -4.11 -23.57
N TRP A 230 34.96 -4.43 -22.93
CA TRP A 230 33.81 -3.54 -22.82
C TRP A 230 33.94 -2.55 -21.67
N GLU A 231 33.72 -1.27 -21.97
CA GLU A 231 33.63 -0.21 -20.98
C GLU A 231 32.22 -0.20 -20.36
N LEU A 232 32.14 -0.28 -19.03
CA LEU A 232 30.87 -0.27 -18.29
C LEU A 232 30.48 1.15 -17.87
N ILE A 233 29.41 1.68 -18.44
CA ILE A 233 28.93 3.04 -18.20
C ILE A 233 27.67 2.98 -17.32
N SER A 234 27.76 3.59 -16.13
CA SER A 234 26.64 3.60 -15.19
C SER A 234 25.51 4.54 -15.62
N CYS A 235 24.28 4.07 -15.47
CA CYS A 235 23.05 4.82 -15.71
C CYS A 235 22.11 4.70 -14.50
N SER A 236 21.19 5.64 -14.34
CA SER A 236 20.26 5.68 -13.21
C SER A 236 19.18 4.58 -13.27
N ASN A 237 18.87 4.03 -14.44
CA ASN A 237 17.84 3.00 -14.61
C ASN A 237 18.09 2.18 -15.89
N THR A 238 17.83 0.88 -15.85
CA THR A 238 17.98 -0.04 -16.99
C THR A 238 17.05 0.31 -18.16
N ALA A 239 15.83 0.77 -17.91
CA ALA A 239 14.91 1.21 -18.95
C ALA A 239 15.36 2.55 -19.59
N VAL A 240 16.02 3.42 -18.82
CA VAL A 240 16.58 4.68 -19.32
C VAL A 240 17.73 4.41 -20.28
N SER A 241 18.63 3.46 -19.94
CA SER A 241 19.72 3.10 -20.86
C SER A 241 19.18 2.53 -22.18
N ALA A 242 18.15 1.67 -22.12
CA ALA A 242 17.49 1.14 -23.32
C ALA A 242 16.85 2.24 -24.20
N LYS A 243 16.13 3.17 -23.59
CA LYS A 243 15.58 4.33 -24.30
C LYS A 243 16.67 5.13 -25.02
N MET A 244 17.74 5.46 -24.30
CA MET A 244 18.87 6.22 -24.85
C MET A 244 19.53 5.52 -26.05
N LEU A 245 19.63 4.18 -26.01
CA LEU A 245 20.20 3.42 -27.11
C LEU A 245 19.28 3.46 -28.34
N GLY A 246 17.98 3.26 -28.15
CA GLY A 246 16.99 3.30 -29.24
C GLY A 246 16.89 4.67 -29.91
N GLU A 247 17.11 5.76 -29.16
CA GLU A 247 17.10 7.13 -29.70
C GLU A 247 18.41 7.52 -30.42
N SER A 248 19.55 6.91 -30.07
CA SER A 248 20.87 7.32 -30.57
C SER A 248 21.44 6.45 -31.69
N ALA A 249 20.82 5.30 -32.00
CA ALA A 249 21.22 4.38 -33.08
C ALA A 249 22.74 4.05 -33.14
N ASN A 250 23.42 4.02 -31.98
CA ASN A 250 24.85 3.77 -31.90
C ASN A 250 25.16 2.26 -31.87
N SER A 251 25.87 1.77 -32.89
CA SER A 251 26.25 0.35 -33.03
C SER A 251 27.45 -0.09 -32.18
N ARG A 252 28.12 0.84 -31.50
CA ARG A 252 29.21 0.53 -30.55
C ARG A 252 28.72 0.33 -29.12
N ARG A 253 27.42 0.53 -28.87
CA ARG A 253 26.81 0.50 -27.55
C ARG A 253 25.87 -0.69 -27.43
N ALA A 254 25.95 -1.35 -26.28
CA ALA A 254 24.94 -2.27 -25.80
C ALA A 254 24.37 -1.75 -24.48
N VAL A 255 23.22 -2.28 -24.09
CA VAL A 255 22.59 -2.00 -22.80
C VAL A 255 22.19 -3.29 -22.12
N ILE A 256 22.14 -3.29 -20.80
CA ILE A 256 21.54 -4.38 -20.04
C ILE A 256 20.17 -3.91 -19.54
N ALA A 257 19.10 -4.55 -20.02
CA ALA A 257 17.73 -4.19 -19.64
C ALA A 257 16.76 -5.38 -19.78
N SER A 258 15.49 -5.13 -19.46
CA SER A 258 14.42 -6.12 -19.59
C SER A 258 14.10 -6.42 -21.07
N LYS A 259 13.51 -7.58 -21.32
CA LYS A 259 12.96 -7.94 -22.64
C LYS A 259 11.91 -6.93 -23.11
N ARG A 260 11.10 -6.43 -22.18
CA ARG A 260 10.08 -5.41 -22.46
C ARG A 260 10.67 -4.10 -22.99
N ALA A 261 11.81 -3.67 -22.43
CA ALA A 261 12.52 -2.50 -22.94
C ALA A 261 13.01 -2.70 -24.38
N ALA A 262 13.41 -3.92 -24.74
CA ALA A 262 13.81 -4.24 -26.11
C ALA A 262 12.66 -4.04 -27.11
N GLU A 263 11.48 -4.59 -26.79
CA GLU A 263 10.26 -4.43 -27.61
C GLU A 263 9.86 -2.96 -27.74
N LEU A 264 9.84 -2.23 -26.63
CA LEU A 264 9.36 -0.86 -26.57
C LEU A 264 10.25 0.11 -27.36
N TYR A 265 11.57 -0.09 -27.30
CA TYR A 265 12.55 0.80 -27.93
C TYR A 265 13.12 0.25 -29.23
N GLY A 266 12.53 -0.83 -29.78
CA GLY A 266 12.93 -1.40 -31.08
C GLY A 266 14.31 -2.05 -31.11
N LEU A 267 14.83 -2.45 -29.96
CA LEU A 267 16.18 -3.02 -29.82
C LEU A 267 16.18 -4.52 -30.12
N HIS A 268 17.32 -5.02 -30.59
CA HIS A 268 17.58 -6.43 -30.77
C HIS A 268 18.19 -7.04 -29.51
N ILE A 269 17.71 -8.20 -29.10
CA ILE A 269 18.28 -8.95 -27.98
C ILE A 269 19.43 -9.81 -28.51
N LEU A 270 20.66 -9.45 -28.17
CA LEU A 270 21.85 -10.16 -28.61
C LEU A 270 22.15 -11.38 -27.74
N ALA A 271 21.87 -11.28 -26.44
CA ALA A 271 21.97 -12.38 -25.50
C ALA A 271 20.84 -12.28 -24.46
N GLU A 272 20.06 -13.36 -24.32
CA GLU A 272 18.99 -13.48 -23.33
C GLU A 272 19.55 -13.99 -21.99
N GLY A 273 18.99 -13.52 -20.88
CA GLY A 273 19.24 -14.09 -19.54
C GLY A 273 20.70 -14.08 -19.09
N ILE A 274 21.41 -12.95 -19.25
CA ILE A 274 22.84 -12.84 -18.94
C ILE A 274 23.16 -12.64 -17.44
N HIS A 275 22.15 -12.73 -16.59
CA HIS A 275 22.29 -12.56 -15.15
C HIS A 275 22.91 -13.81 -14.50
N ASN A 276 23.57 -13.60 -13.36
CA ASN A 276 24.38 -14.62 -12.68
C ASN A 276 23.55 -15.77 -12.10
N ALA A 277 22.32 -15.51 -11.69
CA ALA A 277 21.49 -16.48 -10.97
C ALA A 277 20.06 -16.49 -11.51
N ALA A 278 19.63 -17.64 -12.00
CA ALA A 278 18.36 -17.85 -12.70
C ALA A 278 17.11 -17.53 -11.84
N ASP A 279 17.25 -17.52 -10.51
CA ASP A 279 16.15 -17.33 -9.55
C ASP A 279 16.03 -15.88 -9.03
N ASN A 280 16.57 -14.90 -9.77
CA ASN A 280 16.43 -13.48 -9.42
C ASN A 280 15.00 -12.99 -9.68
N SER A 281 14.32 -12.61 -8.62
CA SER A 281 12.96 -12.10 -8.70
C SER A 281 12.76 -10.93 -7.76
N THR A 282 11.86 -10.04 -8.15
CA THR A 282 11.44 -8.90 -7.34
C THR A 282 9.97 -9.07 -7.02
N ARG A 283 9.64 -9.03 -5.74
CA ARG A 283 8.27 -9.05 -5.25
C ARG A 283 7.74 -7.63 -5.19
N PHE A 284 6.74 -7.36 -6.01
CA PHE A 284 6.00 -6.11 -6.03
C PHE A 284 4.73 -6.24 -5.22
N ILE A 285 4.35 -5.17 -4.54
CA ILE A 285 3.06 -5.02 -3.88
C ILE A 285 2.19 -4.05 -4.67
N ILE A 286 0.90 -4.34 -4.69
CA ILE A 286 -0.13 -3.48 -5.23
C ILE A 286 -0.79 -2.77 -4.05
N ILE A 287 -0.67 -1.44 -4.00
CA ILE A 287 -1.25 -0.61 -2.96
C ILE A 287 -2.51 0.10 -3.47
N GLY A 288 -3.51 0.22 -2.61
CA GLY A 288 -4.76 0.92 -2.86
C GLY A 288 -5.25 1.70 -1.64
N PRO A 289 -6.18 2.65 -1.83
CA PRO A 289 -6.68 3.50 -0.76
C PRO A 289 -7.69 2.79 0.17
N GLN A 290 -8.05 1.54 -0.14
CA GLN A 290 -9.07 0.79 0.59
C GLN A 290 -8.59 -0.62 0.87
N LEU A 291 -8.90 -1.10 2.08
CA LEU A 291 -8.75 -2.50 2.44
C LEU A 291 -9.70 -3.32 1.56
N GLN A 292 -9.14 -4.31 0.88
CA GLN A 292 -9.89 -5.26 0.07
C GLN A 292 -9.65 -6.65 0.65
N VAL A 293 -10.68 -7.24 1.23
CA VAL A 293 -10.64 -8.63 1.73
C VAL A 293 -11.52 -9.44 0.80
N THR A 294 -10.98 -10.54 0.30
CA THR A 294 -11.69 -11.47 -0.58
C THR A 294 -11.61 -12.87 0.01
N PRO A 295 -12.51 -13.79 -0.37
CA PRO A 295 -12.38 -15.20 0.03
C PRO A 295 -11.07 -15.85 -0.42
N ALA A 296 -10.43 -15.33 -1.49
CA ALA A 296 -9.13 -15.79 -1.97
C ALA A 296 -7.94 -15.20 -1.19
N SER A 297 -8.17 -14.20 -0.34
CA SER A 297 -7.10 -13.59 0.46
C SER A 297 -6.54 -14.62 1.45
N ASN A 298 -5.23 -14.81 1.42
CA ASN A 298 -4.54 -15.83 2.21
C ASN A 298 -3.22 -15.36 2.82
N LYS A 299 -2.89 -14.08 2.66
CA LYS A 299 -1.74 -13.42 3.27
C LYS A 299 -2.19 -12.15 3.98
N VAL A 300 -1.73 -11.95 5.21
CA VAL A 300 -1.97 -10.74 5.99
C VAL A 300 -0.64 -10.06 6.28
N SER A 301 -0.60 -8.75 6.10
CA SER A 301 0.58 -7.94 6.36
C SER A 301 0.26 -6.86 7.38
N LEU A 302 1.16 -6.66 8.34
CA LEU A 302 0.99 -5.69 9.42
C LEU A 302 2.32 -5.08 9.85
N MET A 303 2.23 -3.92 10.48
CA MET A 303 3.34 -3.25 11.15
C MET A 303 3.05 -3.15 12.64
N VAL A 304 4.02 -3.57 13.46
CA VAL A 304 3.93 -3.58 14.91
C VAL A 304 5.12 -2.84 15.51
N GLY A 305 4.88 -1.75 16.20
CA GLY A 305 5.87 -1.15 17.10
C GLY A 305 5.79 -1.81 18.46
N ILE A 306 6.92 -2.29 18.97
CA ILE A 306 7.01 -2.95 20.28
C ILE A 306 7.92 -2.18 21.22
N ALA A 307 7.66 -2.31 22.52
CA ALA A 307 8.54 -1.76 23.56
C ALA A 307 9.92 -2.42 23.50
N HIS A 308 10.97 -1.63 23.68
CA HIS A 308 12.35 -2.13 23.75
C HIS A 308 12.63 -2.74 25.13
N GLU A 309 12.05 -3.92 25.38
CA GLU A 309 12.15 -4.65 26.64
C GLU A 309 12.39 -6.15 26.38
N PRO A 310 13.02 -6.87 27.34
CA PRO A 310 13.21 -8.31 27.23
C PRO A 310 11.90 -9.07 26.94
N GLY A 311 11.94 -9.90 25.91
CA GLY A 311 10.83 -10.78 25.52
C GLY A 311 9.68 -10.09 24.76
N SER A 312 9.73 -8.78 24.47
CA SER A 312 8.64 -8.09 23.74
C SER A 312 8.36 -8.71 22.36
N LEU A 313 9.42 -9.01 21.60
CA LEU A 313 9.27 -9.65 20.30
C LEU A 313 8.70 -11.07 20.47
N TYR A 314 9.24 -11.85 21.41
CA TYR A 314 8.75 -13.20 21.68
C TYR A 314 7.26 -13.23 22.03
N ARG A 315 6.79 -12.33 22.91
CA ARG A 315 5.36 -12.22 23.27
C ARG A 315 4.51 -11.94 22.03
N THR A 316 4.94 -10.98 21.21
CA THR A 316 4.26 -10.63 19.96
C THR A 316 4.17 -11.84 19.02
N LEU A 317 5.28 -12.57 18.82
CA LEU A 317 5.32 -13.74 17.94
C LEU A 317 4.52 -14.93 18.49
N SER A 318 4.42 -15.05 19.81
CA SER A 318 3.68 -16.14 20.44
C SER A 318 2.18 -16.11 20.11
N HIS A 319 1.60 -14.93 19.82
CA HIS A 319 0.21 -14.81 19.37
C HIS A 319 -0.06 -15.53 18.04
N PHE A 320 0.91 -15.54 17.12
CA PHE A 320 0.78 -16.31 15.87
C PHE A 320 0.90 -17.82 16.14
N ALA A 321 1.91 -18.22 16.91
CA ALA A 321 2.16 -19.63 17.23
C ALA A 321 0.99 -20.28 17.97
N ASN A 322 0.41 -19.58 18.96
CA ASN A 322 -0.73 -20.05 19.74
C ASN A 322 -2.01 -20.24 18.91
N GLN A 323 -2.12 -19.54 17.77
CA GLN A 323 -3.23 -19.67 16.83
C GLN A 323 -2.90 -20.58 15.64
N GLY A 324 -1.70 -21.19 15.60
CA GLY A 324 -1.26 -22.04 14.49
C GLY A 324 -1.04 -21.28 13.17
N LEU A 325 -0.79 -19.97 13.24
CA LEU A 325 -0.60 -19.12 12.06
C LEU A 325 0.85 -19.16 11.58
N ASN A 326 1.05 -19.50 10.31
CA ASN A 326 2.39 -19.57 9.72
C ASN A 326 2.88 -18.18 9.34
N MET A 327 4.01 -17.74 9.89
CA MET A 327 4.66 -16.49 9.50
C MET A 327 5.45 -16.69 8.21
N LEU A 328 5.33 -15.74 7.30
CA LEU A 328 5.98 -15.75 5.98
C LEU A 328 7.19 -14.82 5.95
N LYS A 329 7.12 -13.69 6.67
CA LYS A 329 8.20 -12.70 6.71
C LYS A 329 8.18 -11.93 8.01
N ILE A 330 9.37 -11.57 8.48
CA ILE A 330 9.58 -10.58 9.53
C ILE A 330 10.76 -9.70 9.18
N GLU A 331 10.59 -8.38 9.28
CA GLU A 331 11.63 -7.39 9.00
C GLU A 331 11.58 -6.30 10.08
N SER A 332 12.72 -5.94 10.67
CA SER A 332 12.80 -4.89 11.68
C SER A 332 13.23 -3.55 11.06
N ARG A 333 12.63 -2.46 11.56
CA ARG A 333 12.93 -1.10 11.16
C ARG A 333 13.08 -0.22 12.40
N PRO A 334 14.14 0.61 12.50
CA PRO A 334 14.23 1.57 13.59
C PRO A 334 13.09 2.59 13.48
N SER A 335 12.44 2.89 14.60
CA SER A 335 11.43 3.94 14.68
C SER A 335 12.07 5.30 14.45
N LYS A 336 11.49 6.12 13.57
CA LYS A 336 11.91 7.53 13.38
C LYS A 336 11.37 8.45 14.49
N ALA A 337 10.38 8.00 15.26
CA ALA A 337 9.74 8.80 16.31
C ALA A 337 10.51 8.76 17.64
N LYS A 338 11.20 7.64 17.93
CA LYS A 338 11.97 7.45 19.15
C LYS A 338 13.19 6.56 18.90
N ASN A 339 14.33 6.98 19.45
CA ASN A 339 15.54 6.17 19.41
C ASN A 339 15.32 4.82 20.12
N TRP A 340 15.82 3.74 19.51
CA TRP A 340 15.83 2.36 20.04
C TRP A 340 14.48 1.65 20.13
N GLU A 341 13.39 2.27 19.68
CA GLU A 341 12.13 1.56 19.41
C GLU A 341 12.16 0.99 17.99
N TYR A 342 11.56 -0.19 17.80
CA TYR A 342 11.55 -0.89 16.52
C TYR A 342 10.13 -1.13 16.04
N ILE A 343 9.91 -0.91 14.74
CA ILE A 343 8.71 -1.30 14.02
C ILE A 343 9.05 -2.58 13.26
N PHE A 344 8.24 -3.61 13.46
CA PHE A 344 8.35 -4.88 12.77
C PHE A 344 7.29 -4.94 11.67
N TYR A 345 7.73 -5.12 10.42
CA TYR A 345 6.87 -5.54 9.34
C TYR A 345 6.75 -7.06 9.39
N ILE A 346 5.53 -7.57 9.47
CA ILE A 346 5.26 -9.00 9.59
C ILE A 346 4.24 -9.39 8.53
N GLU A 347 4.52 -10.49 7.83
CA GLU A 347 3.56 -11.17 6.95
C GLU A 347 3.30 -12.57 7.49
N PHE A 348 2.05 -13.01 7.44
CA PHE A 348 1.66 -14.36 7.83
C PHE A 348 0.51 -14.88 6.95
N ALA A 349 0.41 -16.19 6.86
CA ALA A 349 -0.65 -16.86 6.11
C ALA A 349 -1.96 -16.79 6.91
N GLY A 350 -3.04 -16.34 6.26
CA GLY A 350 -4.36 -16.25 6.87
C GLY A 350 -5.33 -15.32 6.13
N ASN A 351 -6.58 -15.36 6.57
CA ASN A 351 -7.64 -14.47 6.11
C ASN A 351 -8.26 -13.75 7.33
N LEU A 352 -8.50 -12.44 7.21
CA LEU A 352 -9.07 -11.61 8.27
C LEU A 352 -10.47 -12.05 8.71
N GLU A 353 -11.17 -12.83 7.90
CA GLU A 353 -12.49 -13.38 8.21
C GLU A 353 -12.42 -14.61 9.12
N THR A 354 -11.23 -15.14 9.42
CA THR A 354 -11.06 -16.31 10.30
C THR A 354 -10.86 -15.93 11.76
N ASP A 355 -11.51 -16.65 12.68
CA ASP A 355 -11.41 -16.44 14.13
C ASP A 355 -9.97 -16.45 14.64
N ALA A 356 -9.13 -17.34 14.13
CA ALA A 356 -7.73 -17.48 14.53
C ALA A 356 -6.94 -16.19 14.23
N VAL A 357 -7.14 -15.61 13.05
CA VAL A 357 -6.48 -14.37 12.63
C VAL A 357 -7.02 -13.17 13.41
N GLN A 358 -8.34 -13.08 13.61
CA GLN A 358 -8.94 -12.00 14.38
C GLN A 358 -8.41 -11.97 15.82
N LYS A 359 -8.38 -13.13 16.49
CA LYS A 359 -7.83 -13.26 17.86
C LYS A 359 -6.35 -12.89 17.92
N ALA A 360 -5.53 -13.34 16.97
CA ALA A 360 -4.12 -12.99 16.92
C ALA A 360 -3.92 -11.47 16.78
N ILE A 361 -4.63 -10.84 15.84
CA ILE A 361 -4.55 -9.40 15.58
C ILE A 361 -5.00 -8.59 16.80
N GLU A 362 -6.11 -8.95 17.44
CA GLU A 362 -6.61 -8.25 18.62
C GLU A 362 -5.60 -8.29 19.77
N ASN A 363 -4.97 -9.44 20.01
CA ASN A 363 -3.99 -9.60 21.08
C ASN A 363 -2.70 -8.82 20.78
N ILE A 364 -2.19 -8.91 19.54
CA ILE A 364 -1.02 -8.14 19.12
C ILE A 364 -1.28 -6.64 19.27
N LYS A 365 -2.45 -6.16 18.82
CA LYS A 365 -2.84 -4.75 18.90
C LYS A 365 -2.86 -4.23 20.34
N LYS A 366 -3.31 -5.05 21.31
CA LYS A 366 -3.35 -4.68 22.74
C LYS A 366 -1.97 -4.52 23.36
N GLU A 367 -0.99 -5.30 22.91
CA GLU A 367 0.37 -5.32 23.48
C GLU A 367 1.37 -4.43 22.73
N SER A 368 0.99 -3.94 21.56
CA SER A 368 1.83 -3.11 20.70
C SER A 368 1.71 -1.62 21.01
N ILE A 369 2.83 -0.90 20.96
CA ILE A 369 2.89 0.58 21.04
C ILE A 369 2.35 1.22 19.76
N PHE A 370 2.57 0.55 18.63
CA PHE A 370 2.07 0.96 17.33
C PHE A 370 1.52 -0.26 16.61
N PHE A 371 0.36 -0.12 15.99
CA PHE A 371 -0.26 -1.17 15.20
C PHE A 371 -0.84 -0.59 13.94
N LYS A 372 -0.47 -1.16 12.80
CA LYS A 372 -1.05 -0.83 11.51
C LYS A 372 -1.28 -2.09 10.70
N LEU A 373 -2.54 -2.34 10.35
CA LEU A 373 -2.89 -3.37 9.38
C LEU A 373 -2.56 -2.83 7.99
N LEU A 374 -1.71 -3.55 7.26
CA LEU A 374 -1.33 -3.17 5.89
C LEU A 374 -2.18 -3.86 4.84
N GLY A 375 -2.82 -4.99 5.11
CA GLY A 375 -3.75 -5.59 4.14
C GLY A 375 -3.99 -7.07 4.33
N ASN A 376 -4.95 -7.61 3.57
CA ASN A 376 -5.18 -9.04 3.43
C ASN A 376 -5.50 -9.41 1.98
N TYR A 377 -4.56 -10.03 1.31
CA TYR A 377 -4.55 -10.21 -0.14
C TYR A 377 -4.15 -11.64 -0.52
N CYS A 378 -4.36 -11.98 -1.79
CA CYS A 378 -3.90 -13.25 -2.34
C CYS A 378 -2.40 -13.16 -2.63
N GLY A 379 -1.62 -14.14 -2.18
CA GLY A 379 -0.23 -14.27 -2.59
C GLY A 379 -0.10 -14.65 -4.07
N ASP A 380 1.03 -14.31 -4.70
CA ASP A 380 1.30 -14.67 -6.11
C ASP A 380 1.70 -16.15 -6.26
N THR A 381 2.11 -16.81 -5.17
CA THR A 381 2.60 -18.19 -5.16
C THR A 381 1.53 -19.23 -4.83
N CYS A 382 0.26 -18.95 -5.14
CA CYS A 382 -0.88 -19.80 -4.74
C CYS A 382 -1.31 -20.79 -5.82
#